data_AF-A0A5B9Y350-F1
#
_entry.id   AF-A0A5B9Y350-F1
#
_cell.length_a   1.000
_cell.length_b   1.000
_cell.length_c   1.000
_cell.angle_alpha   90.00
_cell.angle_beta   90.00
_cell.angle_gamma   90.00
#
_symmetry.space_group_name_H-M   'P 1'
#
loop_
_entity.id
_entity.type
_entity.pdbx_description
1 polymer ?
#
loop_
_entity_poly.entity_id
_entity_poly.type
_entity_poly.pdbx_seq_one_letter_code
_entity_poly.pdbx_strand_id
1 'polypeptide(L)'
;MQKQIWNNLLDSSNKLVKNFEKAKIINVLKDFSQNLVEFSEVYSSNREEFYKFIAQNYNNFFVQSTNIISSTDSVAVIMQLNEGINDYIILINLFRQMIVTLDSLSSEYWLKLVDLNKKENPDFAPYLIKKANSSRFEKTDEELEEIKVESKQYGFKPDQYFEKVLNKELWSEVKKLEETILSKPDGDFEYFKELLSQREELADDMIINLWAVLAINISYLDYLNNLTKG
;
A
#
# COMPACT_ATOMS: atom_id res chain seq x y z
N MET A 1 -8.60 -7.86 -20.68
CA MET A 1 -7.17 -7.52 -20.60
C MET A 1 -6.82 -6.91 -19.25
N GLN A 2 -7.49 -5.83 -18.83
CA GLN A 2 -7.31 -5.09 -17.58
C GLN A 2 -7.36 -5.99 -16.34
N LYS A 3 -8.41 -6.81 -16.22
CA LYS A 3 -8.54 -7.78 -15.12
C LYS A 3 -7.36 -8.75 -15.05
N GLN A 4 -6.91 -9.29 -16.18
CA GLN A 4 -5.83 -10.26 -16.21
C GLN A 4 -4.50 -9.62 -15.79
N ILE A 5 -4.18 -8.45 -16.33
CA ILE A 5 -2.92 -7.79 -16.00
C ILE A 5 -2.88 -7.29 -14.55
N TRP A 6 -4.02 -6.79 -14.04
CA TRP A 6 -4.15 -6.44 -12.63
C TRP A 6 -3.99 -7.67 -11.73
N ASN A 7 -4.61 -8.79 -12.08
CA ASN A 7 -4.49 -10.03 -11.33
C ASN A 7 -3.05 -10.56 -11.33
N ASN A 8 -2.35 -10.52 -12.47
CA ASN A 8 -0.93 -10.90 -12.54
C ASN A 8 -0.09 -10.04 -11.59
N LEU A 9 -0.28 -8.72 -11.63
CA LEU A 9 0.40 -7.79 -10.74
C LEU A 9 0.08 -8.10 -9.26
N LEU A 10 -1.20 -8.24 -8.92
CA LEU A 10 -1.67 -8.62 -7.58
C LEU A 10 -1.07 -9.94 -7.10
N ASP A 11 -0.99 -10.96 -7.96
CA ASP A 11 -0.41 -12.25 -7.61
C ASP A 11 1.09 -12.11 -7.32
N SER A 12 1.83 -11.34 -8.12
CA SER A 12 3.24 -11.04 -7.84
C SER A 12 3.44 -10.20 -6.58
N SER A 13 2.55 -9.22 -6.31
CA SER A 13 2.56 -8.44 -5.08
C SER A 13 2.37 -9.34 -3.86
N ASN A 14 1.40 -10.26 -3.91
CA ASN A 14 1.13 -11.21 -2.84
C ASN A 14 2.32 -12.16 -2.60
N LYS A 15 3.00 -12.60 -3.66
CA LYS A 15 4.20 -13.43 -3.55
C LYS A 15 5.34 -12.66 -2.86
N LEU A 16 5.55 -11.39 -3.24
CA LEU A 16 6.56 -10.52 -2.63
C LEU A 16 6.28 -10.29 -1.15
N VAL A 17 5.04 -9.91 -0.82
CA VAL A 17 4.61 -9.61 0.56
C VAL A 17 4.76 -10.80 1.49
N LYS A 18 4.48 -12.02 1.02
CA LYS A 18 4.50 -13.24 1.86
C LYS A 18 5.86 -13.88 1.94
N ASN A 19 6.58 -13.94 0.81
CA ASN A 19 7.82 -14.72 0.68
C ASN A 19 9.07 -13.85 0.65
N PHE A 20 9.00 -12.62 1.19
CA PHE A 20 10.16 -11.77 1.29
C PHE A 20 11.26 -12.47 2.08
N GLU A 21 12.42 -12.62 1.44
CA GLU A 21 13.65 -13.13 2.01
C GLU A 21 14.77 -12.35 1.33
N LYS A 22 15.52 -11.54 2.10
CA LYS A 22 16.54 -10.63 1.56
C LYS A 22 17.54 -11.35 0.64
N ALA A 23 17.88 -12.60 0.96
CA ALA A 23 18.80 -13.43 0.18
C ALA A 23 18.25 -13.90 -1.20
N LYS A 24 16.93 -13.97 -1.38
CA LYS A 24 16.26 -14.43 -2.62
C LYS A 24 15.45 -13.35 -3.32
N ILE A 25 15.61 -12.11 -2.88
CA ILE A 25 14.79 -10.96 -3.26
C ILE A 25 14.80 -10.70 -4.77
N ILE A 26 15.92 -10.94 -5.44
CA ILE A 26 16.13 -10.65 -6.87
C ILE A 26 15.09 -11.34 -7.76
N ASN A 27 14.80 -12.63 -7.52
CA ASN A 27 13.87 -13.37 -8.38
C ASN A 27 12.42 -12.93 -8.19
N VAL A 28 12.02 -12.67 -6.94
CA VAL A 28 10.65 -12.24 -6.62
C VAL A 28 10.41 -10.79 -7.08
N LEU A 29 11.42 -9.93 -6.97
CA LEU A 29 11.39 -8.57 -7.48
C LEU A 29 11.34 -8.52 -9.00
N LYS A 30 12.02 -9.44 -9.69
CA LYS A 30 11.99 -9.51 -11.16
C LYS A 30 10.59 -9.81 -11.70
N ASP A 31 9.90 -10.79 -11.10
CA ASP A 31 8.54 -11.13 -11.50
C ASP A 31 7.59 -9.95 -11.25
N PHE A 32 7.72 -9.29 -10.09
CA PHE A 32 6.92 -8.12 -9.74
C PHE A 32 7.19 -6.94 -10.69
N SER A 33 8.45 -6.63 -10.96
CA SER A 33 8.84 -5.51 -11.83
C SER A 33 8.39 -5.71 -13.27
N GLN A 34 8.44 -6.95 -13.79
CA GLN A 34 7.92 -7.25 -15.13
C GLN A 34 6.40 -7.03 -15.19
N ASN A 35 5.63 -7.56 -14.24
CA ASN A 35 4.18 -7.35 -14.19
C ASN A 35 3.81 -5.87 -14.01
N LEU A 36 4.65 -5.11 -13.30
CA LEU A 36 4.48 -3.67 -13.10
C LEU A 36 4.63 -2.89 -14.41
N VAL A 37 5.64 -3.23 -15.22
CA VAL A 37 5.85 -2.63 -16.54
C VAL A 37 4.69 -2.97 -17.47
N GLU A 38 4.33 -4.26 -17.56
CA GLU A 38 3.20 -4.71 -18.39
C GLU A 38 1.89 -4.04 -17.95
N PHE A 39 1.67 -3.85 -16.64
CA PHE A 39 0.54 -3.08 -16.13
C PHE A 39 0.54 -1.64 -16.64
N SER A 40 1.67 -0.92 -16.53
CA SER A 40 1.77 0.48 -16.93
C SER A 40 1.53 0.68 -18.43
N GLU A 41 2.05 -0.22 -19.26
CA GLU A 41 1.81 -0.21 -20.71
C GLU A 41 0.32 -0.34 -21.04
N VAL A 42 -0.36 -1.33 -20.45
CA VAL A 42 -1.79 -1.56 -20.68
C VAL A 42 -2.60 -0.40 -20.12
N TYR A 43 -2.29 0.08 -18.92
CA TYR A 43 -2.99 1.20 -18.30
C TYR A 43 -2.87 2.48 -19.13
N SER A 44 -1.66 2.81 -19.58
CA SER A 44 -1.41 3.97 -20.44
C SER A 44 -2.11 3.87 -21.79
N SER A 45 -2.27 2.66 -22.35
CA SER A 45 -2.99 2.46 -23.61
C SER A 45 -4.51 2.66 -23.51
N ASN A 46 -5.12 2.39 -22.34
CA ASN A 46 -6.56 2.49 -22.16
C ASN A 46 -6.96 2.68 -20.69
N ARG A 47 -6.81 3.92 -20.20
CA ARG A 47 -7.14 4.30 -18.82
C ARG A 47 -8.63 4.17 -18.49
N GLU A 48 -9.51 4.49 -19.43
CA GLU A 48 -10.97 4.47 -19.22
C GLU A 48 -11.47 3.07 -18.85
N GLU A 49 -11.02 2.04 -19.59
CA GLU A 49 -11.40 0.65 -19.31
C GLU A 49 -10.84 0.16 -17.97
N PHE A 50 -9.66 0.65 -17.55
CA PHE A 50 -9.15 0.37 -16.22
C PHE A 50 -10.01 1.01 -15.12
N TYR A 51 -10.42 2.26 -15.28
CA TYR A 51 -11.31 2.91 -14.32
C TYR A 51 -12.66 2.20 -14.22
N LYS A 52 -13.24 1.76 -15.34
CA LYS A 52 -14.46 0.93 -15.35
C LYS A 52 -14.25 -0.38 -14.60
N PHE A 53 -13.14 -1.08 -14.87
CA PHE A 53 -12.79 -2.31 -14.17
C PHE A 53 -12.69 -2.09 -12.65
N ILE A 54 -12.04 -1.00 -12.21
CA ILE A 54 -11.87 -0.69 -10.78
C ILE A 54 -13.17 -0.30 -10.12
N ALA A 55 -13.98 0.55 -10.76
CA ALA A 55 -15.30 0.90 -10.26
C ALA A 55 -16.18 -0.34 -10.03
N GLN A 56 -16.07 -1.35 -10.90
CA GLN A 56 -16.82 -2.60 -10.78
C GLN A 56 -16.26 -3.53 -9.69
N ASN A 57 -14.94 -3.64 -9.55
CA ASN A 57 -14.32 -4.68 -8.73
C ASN A 57 -13.87 -4.20 -7.34
N TYR A 58 -13.68 -2.89 -7.17
CA TYR A 58 -13.17 -2.23 -5.96
C TYR A 58 -14.02 -1.01 -5.58
N ASN A 59 -15.34 -1.02 -5.85
CA ASN A 59 -16.26 0.08 -5.56
C ASN A 59 -16.13 0.64 -4.13
N ASN A 60 -16.00 -0.26 -3.15
CA ASN A 60 -15.88 0.10 -1.73
C ASN A 60 -14.62 0.91 -1.42
N PHE A 61 -13.59 0.80 -2.26
CA PHE A 61 -12.29 1.47 -2.10
C PHE A 61 -11.92 2.21 -3.38
N PHE A 62 -12.90 2.76 -4.11
CA PHE A 62 -12.68 3.28 -5.46
C PHE A 62 -11.61 4.39 -5.51
N VAL A 63 -11.64 5.31 -4.54
CA VAL A 63 -10.68 6.42 -4.44
C VAL A 63 -9.28 5.88 -4.16
N GLN A 64 -9.13 4.99 -3.18
CA GLN A 64 -7.85 4.39 -2.82
C GLN A 64 -7.29 3.54 -3.96
N SER A 65 -8.14 2.79 -4.65
CA SER A 65 -7.77 1.97 -5.82
C SER A 65 -7.26 2.83 -6.98
N THR A 66 -7.91 3.97 -7.22
CA THR A 66 -7.48 4.95 -8.23
C THR A 66 -6.11 5.53 -7.89
N ASN A 67 -5.90 5.90 -6.62
CA ASN A 67 -4.59 6.40 -6.16
C ASN A 67 -3.50 5.34 -6.35
N ILE A 68 -3.76 4.10 -5.94
CA ILE A 68 -2.80 2.99 -6.07
C ILE A 68 -2.44 2.75 -7.54
N ILE A 69 -3.42 2.77 -8.45
CA ILE A 69 -3.15 2.60 -9.89
C ILE A 69 -2.30 3.74 -10.43
N SER A 70 -2.62 4.98 -10.07
CA SER A 70 -1.83 6.13 -10.52
C SER A 70 -0.39 6.06 -9.98
N SER A 71 -0.22 5.65 -8.72
CA SER A 71 1.11 5.42 -8.14
C SER A 71 1.82 4.25 -8.82
N THR A 72 1.13 3.17 -9.14
CA THR A 72 1.67 2.01 -9.86
C THR A 72 2.25 2.43 -11.21
N ASP A 73 1.51 3.22 -11.99
CA ASP A 73 1.97 3.77 -13.27
C ASP A 73 3.18 4.69 -13.08
N SER A 74 3.14 5.58 -12.08
CA SER A 74 4.23 6.52 -11.80
C SER A 74 5.52 5.80 -11.41
N VAL A 75 5.41 4.79 -10.54
CA VAL A 75 6.54 3.95 -10.13
C VAL A 75 7.12 3.21 -11.34
N ALA A 76 6.27 2.61 -12.18
CA ALA A 76 6.73 1.91 -13.39
C ALA A 76 7.52 2.83 -14.34
N VAL A 77 7.01 4.04 -14.59
CA VAL A 77 7.63 5.01 -15.52
C VAL A 77 8.95 5.54 -14.97
N ILE A 78 9.02 5.94 -13.71
CA ILE A 78 10.25 6.52 -13.14
C ILE A 78 11.38 5.49 -13.11
N MET A 79 11.04 4.23 -12.87
CA MET A 79 12.02 3.15 -12.83
C MET A 79 12.56 2.76 -14.19
N GLN A 80 11.85 3.11 -15.27
CA GLN A 80 12.36 3.00 -16.63
C GLN A 80 13.28 4.18 -17.01
N LEU A 81 13.15 5.34 -16.36
CA LEU A 81 13.87 6.57 -16.73
C LEU A 81 15.26 6.71 -16.10
N ASN A 82 15.53 6.02 -15.00
CA ASN A 82 16.81 5.76 -14.30
C ASN A 82 18.02 6.70 -14.56
N GLU A 83 17.84 8.03 -14.57
CA GLU A 83 18.93 8.98 -14.84
C GLU A 83 18.72 10.35 -14.13
N GLY A 84 18.85 10.43 -12.79
CA GLY A 84 19.14 11.71 -12.14
C GLY A 84 18.75 11.89 -10.67
N ILE A 85 19.35 12.90 -10.02
CA ILE A 85 19.06 13.29 -8.62
C ILE A 85 17.58 13.69 -8.42
N ASN A 86 16.96 14.30 -9.44
CA ASN A 86 15.57 14.75 -9.39
C ASN A 86 14.57 13.58 -9.30
N ASP A 87 14.91 12.41 -9.85
CA ASP A 87 14.04 11.23 -9.82
C ASP A 87 13.86 10.72 -8.39
N TYR A 88 14.90 10.82 -7.55
CA TYR A 88 14.83 10.38 -6.15
C TYR A 88 13.85 11.18 -5.29
N ILE A 89 13.64 12.48 -5.56
CA ILE A 89 12.63 13.27 -4.83
C ILE A 89 11.23 12.80 -5.18
N ILE A 90 11.01 12.48 -6.46
CA ILE A 90 9.73 11.94 -6.90
C ILE A 90 9.52 10.57 -6.24
N LEU A 91 10.55 9.72 -6.20
CA LEU A 91 10.50 8.42 -5.51
C LEU A 91 10.20 8.58 -4.00
N ILE A 92 10.79 9.56 -3.32
CA ILE A 92 10.50 9.87 -1.90
C ILE A 92 9.04 10.27 -1.72
N ASN A 93 8.55 11.18 -2.57
CA ASN A 93 7.17 11.65 -2.48
C ASN A 93 6.17 10.51 -2.76
N LEU A 94 6.46 9.65 -3.73
CA LEU A 94 5.67 8.45 -4.01
C LEU A 94 5.70 7.47 -2.84
N PHE A 95 6.87 7.25 -2.24
CA PHE A 95 7.02 6.41 -1.05
C PHE A 95 6.14 6.91 0.10
N ARG A 96 6.25 8.22 0.43
CA ARG A 96 5.43 8.86 1.48
C ARG A 96 3.94 8.76 1.17
N GLN A 97 3.53 9.03 -0.07
CA GLN A 97 2.15 8.91 -0.49
C GLN A 97 1.64 7.47 -0.31
N MET A 98 2.45 6.47 -0.63
CA MET A 98 2.09 5.06 -0.45
C MET A 98 2.01 4.65 1.02
N ILE A 99 2.84 5.19 1.91
CA ILE A 99 2.69 5.00 3.36
C ILE A 99 1.36 5.57 3.84
N VAL A 100 1.05 6.82 3.48
CA VAL A 100 -0.24 7.47 3.82
C VAL A 100 -1.43 6.71 3.23
N THR A 101 -1.27 6.11 2.06
CA THR A 101 -2.32 5.31 1.41
C THR A 101 -2.67 4.06 2.22
N LEU A 102 -1.71 3.45 2.93
CA LEU A 102 -1.99 2.32 3.83
C LEU A 102 -2.88 2.73 5.01
N ASP A 103 -2.62 3.90 5.60
CA ASP A 103 -3.46 4.44 6.68
C ASP A 103 -4.85 4.81 6.15
N SER A 104 -4.92 5.40 4.94
CA SER A 104 -6.18 5.72 4.28
C SER A 104 -7.02 4.48 3.98
N LEU A 105 -6.40 3.38 3.53
CA LEU A 105 -7.06 2.09 3.34
C LEU A 105 -7.62 1.54 4.65
N SER A 106 -6.82 1.59 5.73
CA SER A 106 -7.23 1.18 7.08
C SER A 106 -8.44 2.01 7.57
N SER A 107 -8.40 3.32 7.35
CA SER A 107 -9.49 4.25 7.69
C SER A 107 -10.78 3.95 6.89
N GLU A 108 -10.65 3.77 5.57
CA GLU A 108 -11.79 3.46 4.70
C GLU A 108 -12.45 2.14 5.08
N TYR A 109 -11.68 1.13 5.47
CA TYR A 109 -12.22 -0.13 5.96
C TYR A 109 -13.17 0.08 7.15
N TRP A 110 -12.81 0.90 8.14
CA TRP A 110 -13.69 1.23 9.26
C TRP A 110 -14.99 1.90 8.81
N LEU A 111 -14.90 2.80 7.84
CA LEU A 111 -16.07 3.47 7.28
C LEU A 111 -16.97 2.50 6.51
N LYS A 112 -16.40 1.54 5.77
CA LYS A 112 -17.18 0.51 5.05
C LYS A 112 -17.88 -0.47 5.98
N LEU A 113 -17.43 -0.63 7.22
CA LEU A 113 -18.17 -1.45 8.19
C LEU A 113 -19.55 -0.88 8.54
N VAL A 114 -19.76 0.44 8.38
CA VAL A 114 -21.08 1.07 8.54
C VAL A 114 -22.09 0.45 7.57
N ASP A 115 -21.69 0.28 6.30
CA ASP A 115 -22.56 -0.24 5.25
C ASP A 115 -22.89 -1.73 5.45
N LEU A 116 -22.00 -2.48 6.12
CA LEU A 116 -22.12 -3.93 6.33
C LEU A 116 -22.91 -4.30 7.59
N ASN A 117 -22.96 -3.41 8.58
CA ASN A 117 -23.59 -3.68 9.87
C ASN A 117 -24.78 -2.75 10.10
N LYS A 118 -25.95 -3.17 9.61
CA LYS A 118 -27.25 -2.50 9.81
C LYS A 118 -27.81 -2.65 11.24
N LYS A 119 -26.97 -2.89 12.24
CA LYS A 119 -27.44 -3.05 13.62
C LYS A 119 -27.89 -1.69 14.15
N GLU A 120 -29.06 -1.65 14.79
CA GLU A 120 -29.62 -0.47 15.47
C GLU A 120 -28.86 -0.10 16.76
N ASN A 121 -27.55 -0.40 16.87
CA ASN A 121 -26.76 0.02 18.01
C ASN A 121 -26.32 1.49 17.79
N PRO A 122 -26.85 2.46 18.56
CA PRO A 122 -26.56 3.87 18.37
C PRO A 122 -25.08 4.23 18.62
N ASP A 123 -24.37 3.42 19.40
CA ASP A 123 -22.96 3.67 19.75
C ASP A 123 -21.98 3.16 18.68
N PHE A 124 -22.45 2.32 17.75
CA PHE A 124 -21.57 1.68 16.77
C PHE A 124 -21.03 2.66 15.72
N ALA A 125 -21.87 3.54 15.18
CA ALA A 125 -21.42 4.54 14.19
C ALA A 125 -20.41 5.55 14.79
N PRO A 126 -20.65 6.14 15.98
CA PRO A 126 -19.62 6.94 16.67
C PRO A 126 -18.30 6.20 16.90
N TYR A 127 -18.37 4.92 17.30
CA TYR A 127 -17.18 4.07 17.45
C TYR A 127 -16.40 3.93 16.14
N LEU A 128 -17.07 3.62 15.03
CA LEU A 128 -16.44 3.48 13.71
C LEU A 128 -15.80 4.79 13.25
N ILE A 129 -16.46 5.93 13.43
CA ILE A 129 -15.90 7.25 13.07
C ILE A 129 -14.65 7.54 13.90
N LYS A 130 -14.68 7.26 15.22
CA LYS A 130 -13.51 7.43 16.08
C LYS A 130 -12.34 6.58 15.59
N LYS A 131 -12.59 5.30 15.26
CA LYS A 131 -11.56 4.38 14.75
C LYS A 131 -11.03 4.79 13.38
N ALA A 132 -11.89 5.24 12.47
CA ALA A 132 -11.48 5.73 11.15
C ALA A 132 -10.54 6.93 11.26
N ASN A 133 -10.83 7.88 12.16
CA ASN A 133 -10.02 9.10 12.34
C ASN A 133 -8.66 8.85 13.00
N SER A 134 -8.53 7.80 13.80
CA SER A 134 -7.27 7.41 14.43
C SER A 134 -6.65 6.18 13.75
N SER A 135 -7.11 5.82 12.56
CA SER A 135 -6.71 4.58 11.92
C SER A 135 -5.28 4.66 11.41
N ARG A 136 -4.53 3.60 11.68
CA ARG A 136 -3.19 3.37 11.16
C ARG A 136 -3.09 1.96 10.61
N PHE A 137 -2.15 1.77 9.69
CA PHE A 137 -1.88 0.46 9.10
C PHE A 137 -1.32 -0.51 10.14
N GLU A 138 -0.23 -0.10 10.81
CA GLU A 138 0.40 -0.82 11.91
C GLU A 138 -0.35 -0.54 13.23
N LYS A 139 -0.88 -1.60 13.84
CA LYS A 139 -1.69 -1.53 15.06
C LYS A 139 -0.85 -1.97 16.26
N THR A 140 -1.07 -1.36 17.42
CA THR A 140 -0.44 -1.83 18.67
C THR A 140 -1.19 -3.02 19.25
N ASP A 141 -0.53 -3.78 20.11
CA ASP A 141 -1.15 -4.91 20.84
C ASP A 141 -2.42 -4.50 21.60
N GLU A 142 -2.41 -3.30 22.19
CA GLU A 142 -3.56 -2.73 22.89
C GLU A 142 -4.73 -2.49 21.92
N GLU A 143 -4.48 -1.90 20.76
CA GLU A 143 -5.51 -1.68 19.73
C GLU A 143 -6.06 -3.00 19.21
N LEU A 144 -5.19 -4.01 19.00
CA LEU A 144 -5.60 -5.33 18.51
C LEU A 144 -6.53 -6.05 19.50
N GLU A 145 -6.23 -6.01 20.80
CA GLU A 145 -7.09 -6.60 21.81
C GLU A 145 -8.42 -5.84 21.94
N GLU A 146 -8.42 -4.50 21.88
CA GLU A 146 -9.65 -3.71 21.84
C GLU A 146 -10.52 -4.10 20.62
N ILE A 147 -9.94 -4.12 19.42
CA ILE A 147 -10.63 -4.47 18.17
C ILE A 147 -11.20 -5.90 18.25
N LYS A 148 -10.51 -6.83 18.88
CA LYS A 148 -10.95 -8.22 19.04
C LYS A 148 -12.15 -8.35 20.00
N VAL A 149 -12.24 -7.51 21.03
CA VAL A 149 -13.43 -7.44 21.90
C VAL A 149 -14.59 -6.81 21.13
N GLU A 150 -14.35 -5.65 20.53
CA GLU A 150 -15.39 -4.87 19.84
C GLU A 150 -15.92 -5.57 18.57
N SER A 151 -15.08 -6.30 17.85
CA SER A 151 -15.50 -7.12 16.70
C SER A 151 -16.53 -8.19 17.08
N LYS A 152 -16.44 -8.77 18.28
CA LYS A 152 -17.43 -9.72 18.79
C LYS A 152 -18.70 -9.01 19.21
N GLN A 153 -18.57 -7.87 19.91
CA GLN A 153 -19.70 -7.07 20.37
C GLN A 153 -20.55 -6.57 19.19
N TYR A 154 -19.91 -5.94 18.21
CA TYR A 154 -20.60 -5.33 17.08
C TYR A 154 -20.79 -6.30 15.90
N GLY A 155 -20.03 -7.39 15.83
CA GLY A 155 -20.20 -8.44 14.81
C GLY A 155 -19.56 -8.09 13.45
N PHE A 156 -18.38 -7.46 13.45
CA PHE A 156 -17.60 -7.22 12.23
C PHE A 156 -16.38 -8.16 12.16
N LYS A 157 -15.87 -8.41 10.94
CA LYS A 157 -14.63 -9.18 10.75
C LYS A 157 -13.43 -8.24 10.86
N PRO A 158 -12.53 -8.38 11.85
CA PRO A 158 -11.41 -7.45 12.03
C PRO A 158 -10.38 -7.56 10.89
N ASP A 159 -9.77 -6.44 10.53
CA ASP A 159 -8.58 -6.42 9.67
C ASP A 159 -7.38 -7.07 10.40
N GLN A 160 -6.86 -8.14 9.82
CA GLN A 160 -5.72 -8.90 10.34
C GLN A 160 -4.55 -8.95 9.37
N TYR A 161 -4.56 -8.12 8.32
CA TYR A 161 -3.56 -8.18 7.25
C TYR A 161 -2.14 -8.02 7.79
N PHE A 162 -1.91 -6.95 8.57
CA PHE A 162 -0.59 -6.64 9.11
C PHE A 162 -0.06 -7.79 9.99
N GLU A 163 -0.90 -8.43 10.79
CA GLU A 163 -0.47 -9.49 11.73
C GLU A 163 -0.32 -10.87 11.11
N LYS A 164 -1.15 -11.21 10.12
CA LYS A 164 -1.24 -12.59 9.62
C LYS A 164 -0.77 -12.77 8.18
N VAL A 165 -0.66 -11.69 7.42
CA VAL A 165 -0.39 -11.76 5.97
C VAL A 165 0.96 -11.12 5.64
N LEU A 166 1.23 -9.93 6.18
CA LEU A 166 2.46 -9.20 5.89
C LEU A 166 3.67 -9.88 6.54
N ASN A 167 4.70 -10.14 5.74
CA ASN A 167 6.01 -10.51 6.26
C ASN A 167 6.62 -9.32 7.02
N LYS A 168 6.90 -9.52 8.31
CA LYS A 168 7.40 -8.46 9.21
C LYS A 168 8.84 -8.01 8.88
N GLU A 169 9.65 -8.86 8.25
CA GLU A 169 10.99 -8.49 7.79
C GLU A 169 10.90 -7.47 6.65
N LEU A 170 9.97 -7.69 5.69
CA LEU A 170 9.69 -6.73 4.63
C LEU A 170 9.27 -5.37 5.19
N TRP A 171 8.36 -5.38 6.17
CA TRP A 171 7.93 -4.14 6.82
C TRP A 171 9.06 -3.44 7.55
N SER A 172 9.96 -4.19 8.20
CA SER A 172 11.12 -3.62 8.89
C SER A 172 12.05 -2.88 7.92
N GLU A 173 12.30 -3.40 6.71
CA GLU A 173 13.10 -2.69 5.71
C GLU A 173 12.41 -1.38 5.26
N VAL A 174 11.08 -1.43 5.04
CA VAL A 174 10.28 -0.23 4.70
C VAL A 174 10.39 0.83 5.80
N LYS A 175 10.25 0.44 7.07
CA LYS A 175 10.36 1.34 8.23
C LYS A 175 11.75 1.95 8.38
N LYS A 176 12.82 1.18 8.15
CA LYS A 176 14.20 1.71 8.20
C LYS A 176 14.41 2.81 7.16
N LEU A 177 13.88 2.62 5.95
CA LEU A 177 13.95 3.64 4.93
C LEU A 177 13.10 4.86 5.31
N GLU A 178 11.88 4.64 5.80
CA GLU A 178 11.01 5.72 6.29
C GLU A 178 11.71 6.56 7.36
N GLU A 179 12.31 5.95 8.37
CA GLU A 179 13.06 6.64 9.42
C GLU A 179 14.25 7.43 8.84
N THR A 180 14.95 6.86 7.87
CA THR A 180 16.08 7.52 7.20
C THR A 180 15.62 8.76 6.43
N ILE A 181 14.54 8.63 5.65
CA ILE A 181 13.99 9.69 4.79
C ILE A 181 13.21 10.75 5.59
N LEU A 182 12.55 10.38 6.68
CA LEU A 182 11.75 11.28 7.52
C LEU A 182 12.49 11.82 8.75
N SER A 183 13.80 11.52 8.88
CA SER A 183 14.64 11.99 9.99
C SER A 183 14.75 13.51 10.11
N LYS A 184 14.37 14.27 9.07
CA LYS A 184 14.21 15.72 9.10
C LYS A 184 12.84 16.16 8.57
N PRO A 185 12.27 17.27 9.11
CA PRO A 185 11.03 17.84 8.61
C PRO A 185 11.16 18.31 7.15
N ASP A 186 10.03 18.33 6.45
CA ASP A 186 9.92 18.55 5.00
C ASP A 186 10.73 19.73 4.46
N GLY A 187 11.37 19.51 3.31
CA GLY A 187 11.86 20.58 2.43
C GLY A 187 13.39 20.78 2.36
N ASP A 188 14.19 20.03 3.10
CA ASP A 188 15.65 20.14 3.01
C ASP A 188 16.19 19.31 1.83
N PHE A 189 15.96 19.81 0.61
CA PHE A 189 16.51 19.25 -0.64
C PHE A 189 18.03 19.04 -0.55
N GLU A 190 18.74 19.91 0.17
CA GLU A 190 20.17 19.80 0.37
C GLU A 190 20.52 18.63 1.30
N TYR A 191 19.76 18.42 2.37
CA TYR A 191 19.91 17.20 3.20
C TYR A 191 19.75 15.91 2.39
N PHE A 192 18.79 15.84 1.46
CA PHE A 192 18.62 14.65 0.63
C PHE A 192 19.72 14.47 -0.40
N LYS A 193 20.22 15.56 -1.02
CA LYS A 193 21.41 15.48 -1.87
C LYS A 193 22.63 15.00 -1.10
N GLU A 194 22.84 15.52 0.11
CA GLU A 194 23.90 15.09 1.00
C GLU A 194 23.75 13.60 1.33
N LEU A 195 22.55 13.15 1.71
CA LEU A 195 22.27 11.75 2.02
C LEU A 195 22.56 10.81 0.84
N LEU A 196 22.11 11.17 -0.38
CA LEU A 196 22.37 10.41 -1.60
C LEU A 196 23.85 10.41 -1.99
N SER A 197 24.55 11.54 -1.78
CA SER A 197 25.99 11.65 -2.07
C SER A 197 26.87 10.86 -1.09
N GLN A 198 26.35 10.55 0.10
CA GLN A 198 27.07 9.85 1.17
C GLN A 198 26.75 8.36 1.24
N ARG A 199 25.67 7.90 0.60
CA ARG A 199 25.24 6.49 0.62
C ARG A 199 25.03 5.96 -0.79
N GLU A 200 26.06 5.32 -1.33
CA GLU A 200 26.08 4.73 -2.67
C GLU A 200 24.96 3.68 -2.88
N GLU A 201 24.57 2.96 -1.82
CA GLU A 201 23.52 1.92 -1.85
C GLU A 201 22.09 2.45 -1.63
N LEU A 202 21.92 3.72 -1.25
CA LEU A 202 20.61 4.26 -0.86
C LEU A 202 19.63 4.31 -2.05
N ALA A 203 20.13 4.52 -3.25
CA ALA A 203 19.33 4.53 -4.47
C ALA A 203 18.63 3.19 -4.72
N ASP A 204 19.39 2.10 -4.63
CA ASP A 204 18.88 0.74 -4.82
C ASP A 204 17.92 0.35 -3.69
N ASP A 205 18.26 0.72 -2.45
CA ASP A 205 17.39 0.53 -1.29
C ASP A 205 16.06 1.29 -1.46
N MET A 206 16.08 2.52 -1.98
CA MET A 206 14.87 3.28 -2.26
C MET A 206 13.97 2.60 -3.29
N ILE A 207 14.56 2.10 -4.38
CA ILE A 207 13.85 1.36 -5.43
C ILE A 207 13.18 0.11 -4.85
N ILE A 208 13.94 -0.70 -4.10
CA ILE A 208 13.45 -1.96 -3.52
C ILE A 208 12.31 -1.69 -2.52
N ASN A 209 12.47 -0.69 -1.66
CA ASN A 209 11.44 -0.34 -0.68
C ASN A 209 10.21 0.30 -1.31
N LEU A 210 10.37 1.02 -2.43
CA LEU A 210 9.24 1.55 -3.19
C LEU A 210 8.40 0.43 -3.80
N TRP A 211 9.06 -0.59 -4.37
CA TRP A 211 8.39 -1.82 -4.81
C TRP A 211 7.72 -2.56 -3.67
N ALA A 212 8.38 -2.67 -2.52
CA ALA A 212 7.83 -3.30 -1.33
C ALA A 212 6.54 -2.61 -0.88
N VAL A 213 6.57 -1.29 -0.65
CA VAL A 213 5.40 -0.56 -0.18
C VAL A 213 4.28 -0.53 -1.23
N LEU A 214 4.59 -0.51 -2.52
CA LEU A 214 3.61 -0.64 -3.59
C LEU A 214 2.92 -2.01 -3.57
N ALA A 215 3.69 -3.09 -3.45
CA ALA A 215 3.16 -4.44 -3.36
C ALA A 215 2.28 -4.63 -2.12
N ILE A 216 2.65 -4.02 -0.99
CA ILE A 216 1.82 -3.97 0.23
C ILE A 216 0.51 -3.25 -0.05
N ASN A 217 0.54 -2.07 -0.67
CA ASN A 217 -0.67 -1.30 -1.02
C ASN A 217 -1.63 -2.11 -1.90
N ILE A 218 -1.13 -2.70 -2.99
CA ILE A 218 -1.94 -3.50 -3.93
C ILE A 218 -2.57 -4.71 -3.21
N SER A 219 -1.76 -5.44 -2.44
CA SER A 219 -2.21 -6.65 -1.75
C SER A 219 -3.18 -6.34 -0.60
N TYR A 220 -2.95 -5.24 0.12
CA TYR A 220 -3.80 -4.81 1.22
C TYR A 220 -5.15 -4.28 0.73
N LEU A 221 -5.17 -3.50 -0.36
CA LEU A 221 -6.40 -3.10 -1.03
C LEU A 221 -7.26 -4.32 -1.38
N ASP A 222 -6.67 -5.33 -2.01
CA ASP A 222 -7.41 -6.54 -2.39
C ASP A 222 -7.92 -7.31 -1.18
N TYR A 223 -7.09 -7.44 -0.14
CA TYR A 223 -7.50 -8.04 1.12
C TYR A 223 -8.71 -7.34 1.74
N LEU A 224 -8.68 -6.01 1.89
CA LEU A 224 -9.77 -5.23 2.49
C LEU A 224 -11.03 -5.26 1.64
N ASN A 225 -10.88 -5.18 0.32
CA ASN A 225 -11.99 -5.29 -0.62
C ASN A 225 -12.68 -6.65 -0.49
N ASN A 226 -11.93 -7.75 -0.36
CA ASN A 226 -12.50 -9.07 -0.11
C ASN A 226 -13.06 -9.22 1.31
N LEU A 227 -12.47 -8.55 2.31
CA LEU A 227 -12.97 -8.55 3.69
C LEU A 227 -14.33 -7.86 3.82
N THR A 228 -14.59 -6.85 2.98
CA THR A 228 -15.80 -6.02 2.97
C THR A 228 -16.82 -6.42 1.90
N LYS A 229 -16.47 -7.31 0.97
CA LYS A 229 -17.43 -8.04 0.15
C LYS A 229 -18.10 -9.08 1.06
N GLY A 230 -19.30 -8.76 1.55
CA GLY A 230 -20.11 -9.63 2.42
C GLY A 230 -20.23 -11.05 1.90
#